data_AF-A0A9X8YN86-F1
#
_entry.id   AF-A0A9X8YN86-F1
#
_cell.length_a   1.000
_cell.length_b   1.000
_cell.length_c   1.000
_cell.angle_alpha   90.00
_cell.angle_beta   90.00
_cell.angle_gamma   90.00
#
_symmetry.space_group_name_H-M   'P 1'
#
loop_
_entity.id
_entity.type
_entity.pdbx_description
1 polymer ?
#
loop_
_entity_poly.entity_id
_entity_poly.type
_entity_poly.pdbx_seq_one_letter_code
_entity_poly.pdbx_strand_id
1 'polypeptide(L)'
;AQSKAKPFDFGHGNMINGKAFDMTKPMFAAKRGQYEKWTISGEGDMMLHPFHIHGTQFRILSENGKPPAAHRSGWKDTVRVEGWRSEVLVRFDH
;
A
#
# COMPACT_ATOMS: atom_id res chain seq x y z
N ALA A 1 -36.45 -2.58 23.60
CA ALA A 1 -36.33 -2.18 22.18
C ALA A 1 -35.03 -2.71 21.64
N GLN A 2 -35.05 -3.64 20.68
CA GLN A 2 -33.84 -4.19 20.05
C GLN A 2 -33.29 -3.12 19.10
N SER A 3 -32.06 -2.64 19.32
CA SER A 3 -31.40 -1.78 18.35
C SER A 3 -31.18 -2.58 17.07
N LYS A 4 -31.74 -2.12 15.95
CA LYS A 4 -31.38 -2.68 14.64
C LYS A 4 -29.89 -2.40 14.43
N ALA A 5 -29.10 -3.45 14.27
CA ALA A 5 -27.70 -3.33 13.89
C ALA A 5 -27.60 -2.47 12.63
N LYS A 6 -26.65 -1.52 12.60
CA LYS A 6 -26.38 -0.75 11.39
C LYS A 6 -25.99 -1.73 10.27
N PRO A 7 -26.50 -1.56 9.04
CA PRO A 7 -26.06 -2.35 7.90
C PRO A 7 -24.55 -2.25 7.75
N PHE A 8 -23.89 -3.35 7.38
CA PHE A 8 -22.46 -3.33 7.05
C PHE A 8 -22.23 -2.42 5.84
N ASP A 9 -21.30 -1.47 5.98
CA ASP A 9 -20.87 -0.59 4.89
C ASP A 9 -19.74 -1.25 4.10
N PHE A 10 -20.09 -1.86 2.97
CA PHE A 10 -19.11 -2.43 2.06
C PHE A 10 -18.41 -1.38 1.19
N GLY A 11 -18.98 -0.17 1.05
CA GLY A 11 -18.39 0.90 0.24
C GLY A 11 -17.10 1.47 0.82
N HIS A 12 -16.96 1.44 2.15
CA HIS A 12 -15.79 1.92 2.88
C HIS A 12 -15.16 0.83 3.77
N GLY A 13 -15.41 -0.44 3.47
CA GLY A 13 -14.89 -1.57 4.25
C GLY A 13 -13.36 -1.77 4.13
N ASN A 14 -12.75 -1.30 3.04
CA ASN A 14 -11.31 -1.39 2.80
C ASN A 14 -10.62 -0.06 3.13
N MET A 15 -9.45 -0.13 3.77
CA MET A 15 -8.78 1.05 4.31
C MET A 15 -7.26 0.97 4.19
N ILE A 16 -6.61 2.13 4.19
CA ILE A 16 -5.17 2.28 4.42
C ILE A 16 -5.03 3.18 5.66
N ASN A 17 -4.22 2.76 6.63
CA ASN A 17 -4.05 3.48 7.90
C ASN A 17 -5.37 3.81 8.61
N GLY A 18 -6.33 2.86 8.58
CA GLY A 18 -7.65 3.00 9.22
C GLY A 18 -8.57 4.03 8.56
N LYS A 19 -8.27 4.46 7.33
CA LYS A 19 -9.09 5.38 6.55
C LYS A 19 -9.44 4.79 5.20
N ALA A 20 -10.72 4.77 4.86
CA ALA A 20 -11.15 4.61 3.48
C ALA A 20 -10.72 5.84 2.67
N PHE A 21 -10.61 5.70 1.36
CA PHE A 21 -10.20 6.79 0.47
C PHE A 21 -11.17 7.98 0.58
N ASP A 22 -10.62 9.19 0.70
CA ASP A 22 -11.33 10.47 0.64
C ASP A 22 -10.65 11.35 -0.41
N MET A 23 -11.31 11.54 -1.55
CA MET A 23 -10.78 12.31 -2.69
C MET A 23 -10.46 13.77 -2.34
N THR A 24 -11.07 14.31 -1.28
CA THR A 24 -10.86 15.70 -0.85
C THR A 24 -9.72 15.86 0.15
N LYS A 25 -9.17 14.75 0.66
CA LYS A 25 -8.14 14.76 1.71
C LYS A 25 -6.96 13.84 1.35
N PRO A 26 -5.90 14.38 0.73
CA PRO A 26 -4.64 13.66 0.59
C PRO A 26 -4.13 13.19 1.96
N MET A 27 -3.61 11.96 2.06
CA MET A 27 -3.16 11.40 3.34
C MET A 27 -1.88 12.07 3.86
N PHE A 28 -0.96 12.41 2.95
CA PHE A 28 0.30 13.10 3.22
C PHE A 28 0.90 13.67 1.94
N ALA A 29 1.99 14.43 2.05
CA ALA A 29 2.78 14.94 0.94
C ALA A 29 4.19 14.32 0.95
N ALA A 30 4.55 13.58 -0.09
CA ALA A 30 5.91 13.05 -0.27
C ALA A 30 6.86 14.15 -0.77
N LYS A 31 8.14 14.05 -0.43
CA LYS A 31 9.14 15.05 -0.88
C LYS A 31 9.61 14.75 -2.30
N ARG A 32 9.51 15.74 -3.19
CA ARG A 32 10.02 15.65 -4.56
C ARG A 32 11.54 15.48 -4.57
N GLY A 33 12.04 14.60 -5.44
CA GLY A 33 13.46 14.33 -5.68
C GLY A 33 14.18 13.60 -4.55
N GLN A 34 13.48 13.17 -3.49
CA GLN A 34 14.07 12.49 -2.34
C GLN A 34 13.64 11.02 -2.33
N TYR A 35 14.58 10.15 -1.95
CA TYR A 35 14.27 8.75 -1.70
C TYR A 35 13.57 8.60 -0.36
N GLU A 36 12.47 7.84 -0.34
CA GLU A 36 11.76 7.45 0.86
C GLU A 36 11.66 5.92 0.91
N LYS A 37 11.83 5.34 2.09
CA LYS A 37 11.52 3.92 2.31
C LYS A 37 10.09 3.82 2.82
N TRP A 38 9.23 3.16 2.06
CA TRP A 38 7.85 2.90 2.46
C TRP A 38 7.69 1.44 2.84
N THR A 39 7.05 1.18 3.98
CA THR A 39 6.65 -0.15 4.43
C THR A 39 5.14 -0.25 4.30
N ILE A 40 4.68 -1.19 3.46
CA ILE A 40 3.26 -1.46 3.22
C ILE A 40 2.92 -2.79 3.89
N SER A 41 1.97 -2.78 4.82
CA SER A 41 1.51 -3.98 5.54
C SER A 41 0.12 -4.38 5.09
N GLY A 42 -0.06 -5.68 4.82
CA GLY A 42 -1.36 -6.34 4.70
C GLY A 42 -1.64 -7.29 5.87
N GLU A 43 -0.92 -7.13 7.00
CA GLU A 43 -1.26 -7.86 8.22
C GLU A 43 -2.68 -7.50 8.67
N GLY A 44 -3.52 -8.51 8.88
CA GLY A 44 -4.93 -8.34 9.26
C GLY A 44 -5.90 -9.12 8.39
N ASP A 45 -5.49 -9.49 7.17
CA ASP A 45 -6.21 -10.41 6.30
C ASP A 45 -5.24 -11.26 5.46
N MET A 46 -5.78 -12.17 4.64
CA MET A 46 -5.01 -13.08 3.79
C MET A 46 -5.26 -12.85 2.29
N MET A 47 -5.86 -11.73 1.92
CA MET A 47 -6.10 -11.39 0.53
C MET A 47 -4.80 -10.94 -0.14
N LEU A 48 -4.69 -11.22 -1.44
CA LEU A 48 -3.63 -10.67 -2.26
C LEU A 48 -3.92 -9.20 -2.57
N HIS A 49 -3.02 -8.30 -2.17
CA HIS A 49 -3.05 -6.88 -2.48
C HIS A 49 -1.84 -6.50 -3.34
N PRO A 50 -1.97 -6.45 -4.68
CA PRO A 50 -0.93 -5.89 -5.54
C PRO A 50 -0.91 -4.36 -5.36
N PHE A 51 -0.02 -3.87 -4.49
CA PHE A 51 -0.02 -2.47 -4.09
C PHE A 51 0.71 -1.62 -5.14
N HIS A 52 -0.02 -0.69 -5.76
CA HIS A 52 0.48 0.19 -6.83
C HIS A 52 0.68 1.63 -6.34
N ILE A 53 1.74 2.30 -6.81
CA ILE A 53 2.05 3.70 -6.47
C ILE A 53 2.19 4.50 -7.76
N HIS A 54 1.45 5.61 -7.87
CA HIS A 54 1.46 6.49 -9.05
C HIS A 54 2.69 7.43 -9.06
N GLY A 55 3.09 7.91 -10.24
CA GLY A 55 4.10 8.98 -10.37
C GLY A 55 5.54 8.58 -10.05
N THR A 56 5.81 7.29 -9.87
CA THR A 56 7.16 6.78 -9.60
C THR A 56 7.34 5.38 -10.21
N GLN A 57 8.60 5.03 -10.47
CA GLN A 57 9.03 3.64 -10.42
C GLN A 57 9.95 3.49 -9.21
N PHE A 58 9.80 2.41 -8.46
CA PHE A 58 10.50 2.11 -7.23
C PHE A 58 11.34 0.83 -7.32
N ARG A 59 12.23 0.65 -6.34
CA ARG A 59 12.94 -0.61 -6.12
C ARG A 59 12.29 -1.35 -4.96
N ILE A 60 12.03 -2.64 -5.12
CA ILE A 60 11.56 -3.47 -4.02
C ILE A 60 12.77 -3.83 -3.15
N LEU A 61 12.68 -3.57 -1.85
CA LEU A 61 13.69 -3.97 -0.85
C LEU A 61 13.32 -5.31 -0.21
N SER A 62 12.04 -5.49 0.06
CA SER A 62 11.45 -6.75 0.56
C SER A 62 10.05 -6.92 -0.06
N GLU A 63 9.76 -8.10 -0.59
CA GLU A 63 8.45 -8.47 -1.10
C GLU A 63 7.85 -9.55 -0.21
N ASN A 64 6.82 -9.18 0.54
CA ASN A 64 6.10 -10.04 1.49
C ASN A 64 7.05 -10.80 2.44
N GLY A 65 8.02 -10.08 3.01
CA GLY A 65 8.96 -10.59 4.01
C GLY A 65 10.20 -11.30 3.45
N LYS A 66 10.37 -11.34 2.12
CA LYS A 66 11.52 -11.98 1.45
C LYS A 66 12.23 -11.01 0.51
N PRO A 67 13.53 -11.21 0.23
CA PRO A 67 14.18 -10.50 -0.86
C PRO A 67 13.42 -10.70 -2.19
N PRO A 68 13.32 -9.69 -3.06
CA PRO A 68 12.62 -9.83 -4.33
C PRO A 68 13.34 -10.86 -5.23
N ALA A 69 12.57 -11.62 -5.99
CA ALA A 69 13.13 -12.48 -7.03
C ALA A 69 13.93 -11.66 -8.06
N ALA A 70 14.92 -12.27 -8.72
CA ALA A 70 15.83 -11.57 -9.64
C ALA A 70 15.08 -10.76 -10.71
N HIS A 71 14.06 -11.35 -11.33
CA HIS A 71 13.24 -10.68 -12.36
C HIS A 71 12.34 -9.55 -11.82
N ARG A 72 12.20 -9.42 -10.50
CA ARG A 72 11.43 -8.37 -9.81
C ARG A 72 12.31 -7.33 -9.12
N SER A 73 13.63 -7.52 -9.12
CA SER A 73 14.59 -6.64 -8.44
C SER A 73 14.89 -5.34 -9.19
N GLY A 74 14.39 -5.19 -10.42
CA GLY A 74 14.48 -3.98 -11.23
C GLY A 74 13.50 -2.88 -10.81
N TRP A 75 13.19 -1.99 -11.75
CA TRP A 75 12.19 -0.94 -11.55
C TRP A 75 10.78 -1.50 -11.60
N LYS A 76 9.98 -1.18 -10.59
CA LYS A 76 8.60 -1.61 -10.44
C LYS A 76 7.70 -0.45 -10.06
N ASP A 77 6.42 -0.68 -10.20
CA ASP A 77 5.31 0.22 -9.86
C ASP A 77 4.25 -0.53 -9.03
N THR A 78 4.42 -1.84 -8.86
CA THR A 78 3.54 -2.72 -8.08
C THR A 78 4.38 -3.70 -7.28
N VAL A 79 4.03 -3.92 -6.02
CA VAL A 79 4.64 -4.90 -5.11
C VAL A 79 3.56 -5.81 -4.51
N ARG A 80 3.85 -7.11 -4.36
CA ARG A 80 2.93 -8.04 -3.68
C ARG A 80 2.86 -7.71 -2.20
N VAL A 81 1.65 -7.67 -1.63
CA VAL A 81 1.40 -7.60 -0.18
C VAL A 81 0.29 -8.60 0.15
N GLU A 82 0.54 -9.55 1.04
CA GLU A 82 -0.42 -10.61 1.34
C GLU A 82 -0.14 -11.22 2.72
N GLY A 83 -0.93 -10.85 3.72
CA GLY A 83 -0.77 -11.29 5.11
C GLY A 83 0.53 -10.85 5.80
N TRP A 84 1.39 -10.08 5.12
CA TRP A 84 2.67 -9.61 5.66
C TRP A 84 3.05 -8.24 5.08
N ARG A 85 4.32 -7.85 5.27
CA ARG A 85 4.89 -6.55 4.89
C ARG A 85 5.77 -6.63 3.66
N SER A 86 5.69 -5.58 2.84
CA SER A 86 6.63 -5.27 1.77
C SER A 86 7.28 -3.92 2.00
N GLU A 87 8.53 -3.77 1.57
CA GLU A 87 9.29 -2.53 1.66
C GLU A 87 9.75 -2.10 0.27
N VAL A 88 9.55 -0.83 -0.07
CA VAL A 88 9.94 -0.24 -1.35
C VAL A 88 10.73 1.04 -1.13
N LEU A 89 11.69 1.29 -2.03
CA LEU A 89 12.44 2.55 -2.12
C LEU A 89 11.86 3.38 -3.25
N VAL A 90 11.09 4.42 -2.90
CA VAL A 90 10.38 5.30 -3.83
C VAL A 90 11.11 6.62 -3.99
N ARG A 91 10.93 7.26 -5.14
CA ARG A 91 11.32 8.66 -5.39
C ARG A 91 10.39 9.28 -6.43
N PHE A 92 9.92 10.49 -6.17
CA PHE A 92 9.00 11.20 -7.06
C PHE A 92 9.73 12.38 -7.70
N ASP A 93 9.90 12.37 -9.02
CA ASP A 93 10.61 13.44 -9.75
C ASP A 93 9.65 14.39 -10.50
N HIS A 94 8.40 14.00 -10.68
CA HIS A 94 7.37 14.73 -11.44
C HIS A 94 6.23 15.19 -10.52
#